data_AF-A0A0E2EKC7-F1
#
_entry.id   AF-A0A0E2EKC7-F1
#
_cell.length_a   1.000
_cell.length_b   1.000
_cell.length_c   1.000
_cell.angle_alpha   90.00
_cell.angle_beta   90.00
_cell.angle_gamma   90.00
#
_symmetry.space_group_name_H-M   'P 1'
#
loop_
_entity.id
_entity.type
_entity.pdbx_description
1 polymer ?
#
loop_
_entity_poly.entity_id
_entity_poly.type
_entity_poly.pdbx_seq_one_letter_code
_entity_poly.pdbx_strand_id
1 'polypeptide(L)'
;MINKTMKVFIINLKESTDRRQYMIEEMKKTNLQYEFFNAVNGKDIKNIEDVYDHDYAVTKVGSPLNLGEIGCCMSHLLIYKKMIDENIERALILEDDIIISEKIDEIIKEILEFNLQNSIVLLGQSSKKLKRKIYKTKLDSIYTMSKIFNSACGTYGYIIDNKAAEKLYHFNYPVKYASDMWHIFWKFIDIYVLEPYLIDYKRDSCSVIDSYSKRTYDLKKTDRSIFYIFFRRSISLCKRIFWVLRDCIYRVLP
;
A
#
# COMPACT_ATOMS: atom_id res chain seq x y z
N MET A 1 4.33 -21.34 -7.96
CA MET A 1 5.27 -20.37 -8.59
C MET A 1 4.72 -18.96 -8.39
N ILE A 2 5.04 -18.32 -7.26
CA ILE A 2 4.58 -16.96 -6.90
C ILE A 2 4.93 -15.95 -8.02
N ASN A 3 6.06 -16.16 -8.69
CA ASN A 3 6.58 -15.27 -9.74
C ASN A 3 5.73 -15.26 -11.03
N LYS A 4 4.82 -16.23 -11.23
CA LYS A 4 3.92 -16.23 -12.41
C LYS A 4 2.69 -15.32 -12.21
N THR A 5 2.40 -14.94 -10.96
CA THR A 5 1.16 -14.26 -10.56
C THR A 5 1.39 -12.89 -9.91
N MET A 6 2.65 -12.51 -9.64
CA MET A 6 3.00 -11.26 -8.96
C MET A 6 4.42 -10.81 -9.32
N LYS A 7 4.59 -9.51 -9.59
CA LYS A 7 5.91 -8.86 -9.73
C LYS A 7 6.41 -8.36 -8.37
N VAL A 8 7.73 -8.31 -8.17
CA VAL A 8 8.32 -7.75 -6.94
C VAL A 8 9.22 -6.58 -7.31
N PHE A 9 8.91 -5.40 -6.77
CA PHE A 9 9.68 -4.18 -6.97
C PHE A 9 10.32 -3.75 -5.65
N ILE A 10 11.60 -3.43 -5.70
CA ILE A 10 12.31 -2.76 -4.60
C ILE A 10 12.60 -1.32 -5.01
N ILE A 11 11.97 -0.37 -4.34
CA ILE A 11 12.19 1.06 -4.55
C ILE A 11 13.53 1.42 -3.92
N ASN A 12 14.46 1.92 -4.73
CA ASN A 12 15.78 2.33 -4.27
C ASN A 12 16.26 3.51 -5.12
N LEU A 13 16.84 4.53 -4.46
CA LEU A 13 17.54 5.60 -5.18
C LEU A 13 18.81 5.02 -5.81
N LYS A 14 19.06 5.34 -7.08
CA LYS A 14 20.19 4.76 -7.84
C LYS A 14 21.54 5.02 -7.17
N GLU A 15 21.68 6.17 -6.53
CA GLU A 15 22.85 6.60 -5.77
C GLU A 15 22.98 5.92 -4.40
N SER A 16 21.91 5.32 -3.86
CA SER A 16 21.89 4.64 -2.55
C SER A 16 22.41 3.21 -2.66
N THR A 17 23.67 3.06 -3.08
CA THR A 17 24.32 1.76 -3.32
C THR A 17 24.41 0.88 -2.08
N ASP A 18 24.59 1.48 -0.90
CA ASP A 18 24.69 0.73 0.36
C ASP A 18 23.35 0.09 0.74
N ARG A 19 22.24 0.84 0.59
CA ARG A 19 20.87 0.32 0.81
C ARG A 19 20.52 -0.73 -0.23
N ARG A 20 20.96 -0.55 -1.48
CA ARG A 20 20.81 -1.56 -2.52
C ARG A 20 21.52 -2.86 -2.16
N GLN A 21 22.77 -2.80 -1.72
CA GLN A 21 23.53 -3.97 -1.30
C GLN A 21 22.89 -4.64 -0.07
N TYR A 22 22.45 -3.83 0.90
CA TYR A 22 21.71 -4.32 2.05
C TYR A 22 20.46 -5.11 1.63
N MET A 23 19.63 -4.56 0.74
CA MET A 23 18.45 -5.26 0.24
C MET A 23 18.78 -6.52 -0.55
N ILE A 24 19.89 -6.56 -1.29
CA ILE A 24 20.35 -7.79 -1.95
C ILE A 24 20.62 -8.89 -0.92
N GLU A 25 21.27 -8.56 0.19
CA GLU A 25 21.52 -9.51 1.29
C GLU A 25 20.22 -9.90 2.00
N GLU A 26 19.34 -8.94 2.28
CA GLU A 26 18.06 -9.18 2.95
C GLU A 26 17.15 -10.11 2.12
N MET A 27 17.13 -9.92 0.79
CA MET A 27 16.35 -10.74 -0.13
C MET A 27 16.86 -12.19 -0.25
N LYS A 28 18.09 -12.51 0.19
CA LYS A 28 18.59 -13.90 0.25
C LYS A 28 17.78 -14.79 1.21
N LYS A 29 17.04 -14.18 2.14
CA LYS A 29 16.10 -14.88 3.03
C LYS A 29 14.83 -15.37 2.31
N THR A 30 14.65 -14.96 1.05
CA THR A 30 13.43 -15.17 0.28
C THR A 30 13.74 -15.90 -1.02
N ASN A 31 12.73 -16.55 -1.60
CA ASN A 31 12.81 -17.17 -2.93
C ASN A 31 12.16 -16.29 -4.02
N LEU A 32 11.88 -15.03 -3.70
CA LEU A 32 11.18 -14.11 -4.58
C LEU A 32 12.13 -13.59 -5.67
N GLN A 33 11.66 -13.58 -6.92
CA GLN A 33 12.33 -12.85 -7.98
C GLN A 33 11.92 -11.39 -7.95
N TYR A 34 12.90 -10.50 -7.86
CA TYR A 34 12.68 -9.07 -7.71
C TYR A 34 13.46 -8.25 -8.73
N GLU A 35 12.99 -7.04 -8.96
CA GLU A 35 13.70 -6.01 -9.71
C GLU A 35 13.80 -4.71 -8.91
N PHE A 36 14.91 -4.01 -9.05
CA PHE A 36 15.05 -2.67 -8.47
C PHE A 36 14.33 -1.67 -9.36
N PHE A 37 13.44 -0.89 -8.75
CA PHE A 37 12.82 0.27 -9.36
C PHE A 37 13.60 1.51 -8.96
N ASN A 38 14.11 2.26 -9.95
CA ASN A 38 14.82 3.51 -9.70
C ASN A 38 13.86 4.54 -9.10
N ALA A 39 14.03 4.81 -7.80
CA ALA A 39 13.24 5.79 -7.09
C ALA A 39 13.44 7.19 -7.67
N VAL A 40 12.42 8.03 -7.54
CA VAL A 40 12.47 9.45 -7.87
C VAL A 40 13.07 10.20 -6.70
N ASN A 41 14.22 10.82 -6.91
CA ASN A 41 14.75 11.79 -5.96
C ASN A 41 14.01 13.11 -6.17
N GLY A 42 13.25 13.57 -5.17
CA GLY A 42 12.50 14.81 -5.29
C GLY A 42 13.36 16.06 -5.51
N LYS A 43 14.66 16.00 -5.18
CA LYS A 43 15.62 17.08 -5.45
C LYS A 43 15.98 17.21 -6.93
N ASP A 44 15.78 16.16 -7.72
CA ASP A 44 16.12 16.11 -9.14
C ASP A 44 14.94 16.52 -10.04
N ILE A 45 13.77 16.79 -9.46
CA ILE A 45 12.57 17.23 -10.17
C ILE A 45 12.76 18.69 -10.59
N LYS A 46 12.87 18.94 -11.91
CA LYS A 46 13.09 20.29 -12.46
C LYS A 46 11.87 21.20 -12.35
N ASN A 47 10.70 20.68 -12.68
CA ASN A 47 9.42 21.38 -12.62
C ASN A 47 8.53 20.64 -11.62
N ILE A 48 8.48 21.12 -10.39
CA ILE A 48 7.75 20.42 -9.32
C ILE A 48 6.24 20.49 -9.55
N GLU A 49 5.77 21.56 -10.19
CA GLU A 49 4.38 21.85 -10.49
C GLU A 49 3.77 20.85 -11.49
N ASP A 50 4.61 20.21 -12.33
CA ASP A 50 4.15 19.20 -13.29
C ASP A 50 3.74 17.89 -12.60
N VAL A 51 4.25 17.66 -11.39
CA VAL A 51 4.11 16.37 -10.67
C VAL A 51 3.51 16.51 -9.28
N TYR A 52 3.33 17.73 -8.76
CA TYR A 52 2.81 17.98 -7.43
C TYR A 52 1.83 19.16 -7.41
N ASP A 53 0.63 18.90 -6.92
CA ASP A 53 -0.44 19.90 -6.74
C ASP A 53 -0.31 20.55 -5.36
N HIS A 54 0.56 21.56 -5.30
CA HIS A 54 0.86 22.29 -4.07
C HIS A 54 -0.39 22.96 -3.48
N ASP A 55 -1.21 23.60 -4.31
CA ASP A 55 -2.40 24.32 -3.85
C ASP A 55 -3.43 23.36 -3.25
N TYR A 56 -3.62 22.19 -3.84
CA TYR A 56 -4.47 21.16 -3.26
C TYR A 56 -3.91 20.66 -1.92
N ALA A 57 -2.62 20.36 -1.84
CA ALA A 57 -1.98 19.89 -0.62
C ALA A 57 -2.13 20.91 0.54
N VAL A 58 -1.86 22.19 0.27
CA VAL A 58 -2.00 23.23 1.29
C VAL A 58 -3.46 23.46 1.68
N THR A 59 -4.37 23.58 0.71
CA THR A 59 -5.75 24.00 0.98
C THR A 59 -6.67 22.87 1.46
N LYS A 60 -6.44 21.63 1.03
CA LYS A 60 -7.30 20.48 1.34
C LYS A 60 -6.68 19.51 2.34
N VAL A 61 -5.36 19.35 2.31
CA VAL A 61 -4.65 18.44 3.22
C VAL A 61 -4.17 19.18 4.48
N GLY A 62 -3.83 20.47 4.34
CA GLY A 62 -3.47 21.36 5.45
C GLY A 62 -1.96 21.52 5.64
N SER A 63 -1.13 20.87 4.82
CA SER A 63 0.32 21.05 4.84
C SER A 63 0.95 20.61 3.51
N PRO A 64 1.96 21.33 3.01
CA PRO A 64 2.68 20.90 1.82
C PRO A 64 3.56 19.68 2.10
N LEU A 65 3.80 18.87 1.07
CA LEU A 65 4.78 17.79 1.09
C LEU A 65 6.20 18.34 0.92
N ASN A 66 7.17 17.69 1.56
CA ASN A 66 8.58 17.98 1.29
C ASN A 66 9.05 17.21 0.04
N LEU A 67 10.20 17.59 -0.52
CA LEU A 67 10.73 16.96 -1.74
C LEU A 67 10.93 15.44 -1.59
N GLY A 68 11.36 14.97 -0.42
CA GLY A 68 11.52 13.54 -0.15
C GLY A 68 10.19 12.78 -0.22
N GLU A 69 9.13 13.33 0.34
CA GLU A 69 7.79 12.74 0.29
C GLU A 69 7.19 12.79 -1.11
N ILE A 70 7.43 13.86 -1.87
CA ILE A 70 7.02 13.95 -3.27
C ILE A 70 7.75 12.88 -4.09
N GLY A 71 9.06 12.73 -3.91
CA GLY A 71 9.85 11.69 -4.57
C GLY A 71 9.42 10.26 -4.21
N CYS A 72 9.15 10.00 -2.92
CA CYS A 72 8.60 8.73 -2.46
C CYS A 72 7.25 8.44 -3.11
N CYS A 73 6.32 9.40 -3.05
CA CYS A 73 5.00 9.24 -3.66
C CYS A 73 5.08 9.02 -5.17
N MET A 74 5.90 9.80 -5.88
CA MET A 74 6.12 9.64 -7.31
C MET A 74 6.71 8.27 -7.66
N SER A 75 7.62 7.74 -6.84
CA SER A 75 8.18 6.39 -7.04
C SER A 75 7.08 5.32 -7.03
N HIS A 76 6.18 5.37 -6.05
CA HIS A 76 5.03 4.46 -6.00
C HIS A 76 4.05 4.67 -7.16
N LEU A 77 3.73 5.92 -7.51
CA LEU A 77 2.84 6.24 -8.63
C LEU A 77 3.40 5.74 -9.97
N LEU A 78 4.71 5.82 -10.19
CA LEU A 78 5.32 5.31 -11.41
C LEU A 78 5.30 3.78 -11.47
N ILE A 79 5.44 3.08 -10.34
CA ILE A 79 5.19 1.63 -10.30
C ILE A 79 3.72 1.34 -10.63
N TYR A 80 2.76 2.10 -10.08
CA TYR A 80 1.35 1.92 -10.43
C TYR A 80 1.10 2.15 -11.91
N LYS A 81 1.70 3.19 -12.50
CA LYS A 81 1.63 3.47 -13.93
C LYS A 81 2.21 2.31 -14.75
N LYS A 82 3.38 1.79 -14.37
CA LYS A 82 3.98 0.61 -14.98
C LYS A 82 3.05 -0.60 -14.90
N MET A 83 2.41 -0.83 -13.75
CA MET A 83 1.43 -1.91 -13.61
C MET A 83 0.26 -1.76 -14.58
N ILE A 84 -0.28 -0.56 -14.73
CA ILE A 84 -1.38 -0.26 -15.66
C ILE A 84 -0.93 -0.52 -17.10
N ASP A 85 0.20 0.05 -17.51
CA ASP A 85 0.71 -0.01 -18.89
C ASP A 85 1.08 -1.43 -19.32
N GLU A 86 1.68 -2.21 -18.41
CA GLU A 86 2.15 -3.56 -18.68
C GLU A 86 1.14 -4.64 -18.25
N ASN A 87 -0.06 -4.25 -17.82
CA ASN A 87 -1.09 -5.16 -17.32
C ASN A 87 -0.59 -6.12 -16.22
N ILE A 88 0.24 -5.63 -15.30
CA ILE A 88 0.74 -6.41 -14.16
C ILE A 88 -0.40 -6.59 -13.16
N GLU A 89 -0.89 -7.82 -13.00
CA GLU A 89 -2.05 -8.13 -12.17
C GLU A 89 -1.84 -7.77 -10.69
N ARG A 90 -0.68 -8.10 -10.14
CA ARG A 90 -0.30 -7.84 -8.74
C ARG A 90 1.18 -7.50 -8.63
N ALA A 91 1.51 -6.65 -7.66
CA ALA A 91 2.87 -6.34 -7.29
C ALA A 91 3.07 -6.38 -5.78
N LEU A 92 4.20 -6.93 -5.35
CA LEU A 92 4.81 -6.66 -4.05
C LEU A 92 5.77 -5.49 -4.21
N ILE A 93 5.52 -4.40 -3.49
CA ILE A 93 6.36 -3.20 -3.51
C ILE A 93 7.04 -3.11 -2.15
N LEU A 94 8.37 -2.95 -2.16
CA LEU A 94 9.24 -2.91 -0.99
C LEU A 94 10.08 -1.62 -1.02
N GLU A 95 10.26 -0.97 0.13
CA GLU A 95 11.27 0.08 0.33
C GLU A 95 12.66 -0.55 0.64
N ASP A 96 13.73 0.24 0.57
CA ASP A 96 15.12 -0.22 0.64
C ASP A 96 15.78 -0.16 2.04
N ASP A 97 15.00 0.08 3.10
CA ASP A 97 15.42 0.06 4.52
C ASP A 97 14.56 -0.89 5.38
N ILE A 98 14.06 -1.97 4.77
CA ILE A 98 13.20 -2.92 5.46
C ILE A 98 13.94 -4.16 5.94
N ILE A 99 13.40 -4.78 6.98
CA ILE A 99 13.78 -6.10 7.49
C ILE A 99 12.67 -7.07 7.10
N ILE A 100 13.04 -8.20 6.48
CA ILE A 100 12.14 -9.20 5.93
C ILE A 100 12.18 -10.47 6.79
N SER A 101 10.99 -10.95 7.15
CA SER A 101 10.81 -12.24 7.81
C SER A 101 11.10 -13.40 6.85
N GLU A 102 11.78 -14.44 7.35
CA GLU A 102 11.98 -15.71 6.63
C GLU A 102 10.67 -16.42 6.25
N LYS A 103 9.54 -16.01 6.85
CA LYS A 103 8.20 -16.54 6.54
C LYS A 103 7.52 -15.88 5.34
N ILE A 104 8.17 -14.90 4.68
CA ILE A 104 7.53 -14.11 3.64
C ILE A 104 7.01 -14.94 2.47
N ASP A 105 7.76 -15.91 1.98
CA ASP A 105 7.33 -16.75 0.84
C ASP A 105 6.06 -17.56 1.17
N GLU A 106 6.04 -18.19 2.36
CA GLU A 106 4.93 -19.01 2.84
C GLU A 106 3.65 -18.18 2.96
N ILE A 107 3.73 -17.04 3.65
CA ILE A 107 2.56 -16.23 3.94
C ILE A 107 2.07 -15.44 2.72
N ILE A 108 2.96 -15.03 1.82
CA ILE A 108 2.54 -14.45 0.52
C ILE A 108 1.73 -15.47 -0.28
N LYS A 109 2.15 -16.74 -0.31
CA LYS A 109 1.40 -17.80 -0.98
C LYS A 109 -0.01 -17.90 -0.40
N GLU A 110 -0.14 -17.94 0.92
CA GLU A 110 -1.43 -17.98 1.61
C GLU A 110 -2.29 -16.74 1.31
N ILE A 111 -1.70 -15.54 1.26
CA ILE A 111 -2.42 -14.31 0.91
C ILE A 111 -2.96 -14.39 -0.53
N LEU A 112 -2.19 -14.94 -1.46
CA LEU A 112 -2.57 -15.05 -2.88
C LEU A 112 -3.68 -16.07 -3.16
N GLU A 113 -3.94 -17.02 -2.24
CA GLU A 113 -5.10 -17.92 -2.31
C GLU A 113 -6.43 -17.15 -2.14
N PHE A 114 -6.40 -15.96 -1.52
CA PHE A 114 -7.57 -15.11 -1.40
C PHE A 114 -7.81 -14.31 -2.70
N ASN A 115 -9.03 -14.40 -3.24
CA ASN A 115 -9.46 -13.56 -4.36
C ASN A 115 -9.76 -12.12 -3.90
N LEU A 116 -8.72 -11.43 -3.44
CA LEU A 116 -8.76 -10.00 -3.14
C LEU A 116 -8.69 -9.22 -4.46
N GLN A 117 -9.52 -8.18 -4.56
CA GLN A 117 -9.57 -7.29 -5.72
C GLN A 117 -9.77 -5.85 -5.28
N ASN A 118 -9.19 -4.91 -6.02
CA ASN A 118 -9.21 -3.48 -5.68
C ASN A 118 -8.72 -3.26 -4.25
N SER A 119 -7.58 -3.86 -3.93
CA SER A 119 -7.06 -4.04 -2.58
C SER A 119 -5.56 -3.83 -2.47
N ILE A 120 -5.16 -3.55 -1.23
CA ILE A 120 -3.77 -3.53 -0.78
C ILE A 120 -3.65 -4.34 0.51
N VAL A 121 -2.54 -5.07 0.67
CA VAL A 121 -2.19 -5.80 1.89
C VAL A 121 -0.88 -5.26 2.42
N LEU A 122 -0.95 -4.52 3.53
CA LEU A 122 0.23 -3.99 4.22
C LEU A 122 0.88 -5.12 5.02
N LEU A 123 2.16 -5.36 4.77
CA LEU A 123 2.94 -6.42 5.42
C LEU A 123 3.74 -5.91 6.63
N GLY A 124 3.76 -4.58 6.83
CA GLY A 124 4.36 -3.87 7.94
C GLY A 124 3.73 -2.48 8.11
N GLN A 125 3.75 -1.94 9.33
CA GLN A 125 3.35 -0.55 9.61
C GLN A 125 3.92 -0.05 10.95
N SER A 126 4.01 1.27 11.12
CA SER A 126 4.57 1.92 12.33
C SER A 126 3.52 2.38 13.35
N SER A 127 2.23 2.25 13.05
CA SER A 127 1.18 2.69 13.97
C SER A 127 1.07 1.76 15.18
N LYS A 128 1.18 2.35 16.39
CA LYS A 128 1.15 1.63 17.67
C LYS A 128 -0.19 0.92 17.97
N LYS A 129 -1.29 1.30 17.32
CA LYS A 129 -2.62 0.67 17.49
C LYS A 129 -3.47 0.76 16.22
N LEU A 130 -3.91 -0.39 15.71
CA LEU A 130 -4.98 -0.47 14.72
C LEU A 130 -6.32 -0.12 15.40
N LYS A 131 -6.82 1.09 15.14
CA LYS A 131 -7.99 1.66 15.84
C LYS A 131 -9.32 1.05 15.40
N ARG A 132 -9.43 0.53 14.17
CA ARG A 132 -10.71 0.02 13.61
C ARG A 132 -10.51 -1.18 12.69
N LYS A 133 -10.65 -2.39 13.26
CA LYS A 133 -10.68 -3.66 12.51
C LYS A 133 -12.13 -4.02 12.18
N ILE A 134 -12.42 -4.32 10.91
CA ILE A 134 -13.79 -4.62 10.45
C ILE A 134 -14.00 -6.12 10.34
N TYR A 135 -13.05 -6.78 9.68
CA TYR A 135 -13.04 -8.21 9.42
C TYR A 135 -11.64 -8.74 9.66
N LYS A 136 -11.56 -9.89 10.31
CA LYS A 136 -10.34 -10.65 10.50
C LYS A 136 -10.47 -11.95 9.72
N THR A 137 -9.47 -12.24 8.92
CA THR A 137 -9.32 -13.50 8.21
C THR A 137 -8.06 -14.15 8.75
N LYS A 138 -8.18 -15.33 9.36
CA LYS A 138 -7.00 -16.11 9.72
C LYS A 138 -6.39 -16.69 8.44
N LEU A 139 -5.09 -16.51 8.29
CA LEU A 139 -4.30 -17.17 7.25
C LEU A 139 -3.89 -18.54 7.77
N ASP A 140 -3.36 -18.57 9.00
CA ASP A 140 -3.02 -19.80 9.72
C ASP A 140 -3.24 -19.63 11.24
N SER A 141 -2.51 -20.40 12.06
CA SER A 141 -2.57 -20.31 13.53
C SER A 141 -1.95 -19.04 14.11
N ILE A 142 -1.09 -18.34 13.36
CA ILE A 142 -0.29 -17.20 13.80
C ILE A 142 -0.72 -15.90 13.10
N TYR A 143 -0.88 -15.95 11.78
CA TYR A 143 -1.12 -14.82 10.90
C TYR A 143 -2.60 -14.56 10.68
N THR A 144 -2.96 -13.28 10.81
CA THR A 144 -4.31 -12.76 10.60
C THR A 144 -4.24 -11.54 9.70
N MET A 145 -5.05 -11.54 8.66
CA MET A 145 -5.27 -10.39 7.81
C MET A 145 -6.51 -9.61 8.27
N SER A 146 -6.33 -8.35 8.64
CA SER A 146 -7.40 -7.47 9.15
C SER A 146 -7.74 -6.37 8.15
N LYS A 147 -9.00 -6.28 7.72
CA LYS A 147 -9.47 -5.14 6.92
C LYS A 147 -9.67 -3.89 7.80
N ILE A 148 -9.15 -2.74 7.37
CA ILE A 148 -9.17 -1.48 8.11
C ILE A 148 -9.80 -0.33 7.30
N PHE A 149 -10.19 0.74 8.01
CA PHE A 149 -10.72 1.96 7.40
C PHE A 149 -9.92 3.24 7.67
N ASN A 150 -9.01 3.30 8.66
CA ASN A 150 -8.38 4.59 9.00
C ASN A 150 -7.15 4.52 9.93
N SER A 151 -6.39 3.43 9.95
CA SER A 151 -5.45 3.21 11.05
C SER A 151 -4.10 2.57 10.71
N ALA A 152 -3.61 2.77 9.49
CA ALA A 152 -2.26 2.36 9.09
C ALA A 152 -1.36 3.55 8.74
N CYS A 153 -0.04 3.33 8.82
CA CYS A 153 1.02 4.31 8.54
C CYS A 153 2.22 3.61 7.89
N GLY A 154 2.92 4.33 7.02
CA GLY A 154 4.10 3.85 6.28
C GLY A 154 3.78 3.03 5.02
N THR A 155 4.74 3.02 4.10
CA THR A 155 4.74 2.31 2.81
C THR A 155 5.86 1.26 2.69
N TYR A 156 6.38 0.79 3.82
CA TYR A 156 7.54 -0.12 3.94
C TYR A 156 7.49 -1.31 2.99
N GLY A 157 6.37 -2.05 3.00
CA GLY A 157 6.17 -3.15 2.10
C GLY A 157 4.74 -3.64 2.05
N TYR A 158 4.21 -3.82 0.84
CA TYR A 158 2.82 -4.18 0.62
C TYR A 158 2.56 -4.86 -0.72
N ILE A 159 1.50 -5.65 -0.76
CA ILE A 159 0.97 -6.23 -2.00
C ILE A 159 -0.18 -5.35 -2.50
N ILE A 160 -0.20 -5.02 -3.78
CA ILE A 160 -1.28 -4.26 -4.43
C ILE A 160 -1.71 -4.94 -5.73
N ASP A 161 -3.01 -4.95 -6.02
CA ASP A 161 -3.53 -5.38 -7.31
C ASP A 161 -3.69 -4.22 -8.31
N ASN A 162 -3.72 -4.56 -9.60
CA ASN A 162 -3.78 -3.59 -10.70
C ASN A 162 -4.93 -2.59 -10.57
N LYS A 163 -6.13 -3.05 -10.16
CA LYS A 163 -7.31 -2.18 -10.01
C LYS A 163 -7.11 -1.16 -8.89
N ALA A 164 -6.46 -1.55 -7.80
CA ALA A 164 -6.09 -0.61 -6.75
C ALA A 164 -5.02 0.37 -7.23
N ALA A 165 -3.99 -0.11 -7.92
CA ALA A 165 -2.92 0.73 -8.48
C ALA A 165 -3.50 1.80 -9.43
N GLU A 166 -4.39 1.42 -10.34
CA GLU A 166 -5.11 2.32 -11.25
C GLU A 166 -5.86 3.43 -10.51
N LYS A 167 -6.68 3.07 -9.51
CA LYS A 167 -7.45 4.06 -8.75
C LYS A 167 -6.55 5.00 -7.96
N LEU A 168 -5.51 4.47 -7.32
CA LEU A 168 -4.59 5.29 -6.55
C LEU A 168 -3.79 6.23 -7.48
N TYR A 169 -3.36 5.74 -8.64
CA TYR A 169 -2.66 6.53 -9.65
C TYR A 169 -3.51 7.71 -10.12
N HIS A 170 -4.72 7.47 -10.64
CA HIS A 170 -5.57 8.54 -11.14
C HIS A 170 -6.05 9.50 -10.04
N PHE A 171 -6.25 9.00 -8.82
CA PHE A 171 -6.64 9.85 -7.71
C PHE A 171 -5.50 10.78 -7.27
N ASN A 172 -4.28 10.26 -7.19
CA ASN A 172 -3.14 10.93 -6.56
C ASN A 172 -2.06 11.41 -7.55
N TYR A 173 -2.28 11.35 -8.87
CA TYR A 173 -1.48 12.03 -9.88
C TYR A 173 -2.21 13.29 -10.39
N PRO A 174 -1.52 14.45 -10.52
CA PRO A 174 -0.24 14.77 -9.88
C PRO A 174 -0.33 14.59 -8.35
N VAL A 175 0.81 14.47 -7.66
CA VAL A 175 0.88 14.20 -6.22
C VAL A 175 0.04 15.22 -5.44
N LYS A 176 -0.93 14.72 -4.67
CA LYS A 176 -1.81 15.53 -3.79
C LYS A 176 -1.65 15.14 -2.32
N TYR A 177 -1.42 13.86 -2.08
CA TYR A 177 -1.29 13.23 -0.76
C TYR A 177 0.01 12.44 -0.69
N ALA A 178 0.59 12.32 0.51
CA ALA A 178 1.70 11.41 0.75
C ALA A 178 1.28 9.95 0.51
N SER A 179 2.25 9.11 0.16
CA SER A 179 2.05 7.71 -0.22
C SER A 179 1.39 6.86 0.87
N ASP A 180 1.54 7.25 2.14
CA ASP A 180 1.07 6.51 3.30
C ASP A 180 -0.23 7.06 3.92
N MET A 181 -0.94 7.97 3.23
CA MET A 181 -2.22 8.52 3.68
C MET A 181 -3.37 7.52 3.52
N TRP A 182 -3.23 6.32 4.08
CA TRP A 182 -4.17 5.21 4.05
C TRP A 182 -5.58 5.59 4.55
N HIS A 183 -5.66 6.53 5.48
CA HIS A 183 -6.91 7.09 5.99
C HIS A 183 -7.70 7.93 4.97
N ILE A 184 -7.10 8.27 3.84
CA ILE A 184 -7.76 8.83 2.66
C ILE A 184 -8.05 7.71 1.65
N PHE A 185 -7.07 6.86 1.36
CA PHE A 185 -7.12 5.88 0.27
C PHE A 185 -8.13 4.75 0.47
N TRP A 186 -8.50 4.39 1.70
CA TRP A 186 -9.54 3.37 1.97
C TRP A 186 -10.91 3.67 1.33
N LYS A 187 -11.17 4.94 0.95
CA LYS A 187 -12.39 5.33 0.24
C LYS A 187 -12.45 4.75 -1.18
N PHE A 188 -11.29 4.43 -1.76
CA PHE A 188 -11.14 3.96 -3.14
C PHE A 188 -10.79 2.47 -3.21
N ILE A 189 -9.99 1.99 -2.27
CA ILE A 189 -9.50 0.61 -2.23
C ILE A 189 -9.79 -0.06 -0.88
N ASP A 190 -9.75 -1.38 -0.85
CA ASP A 190 -9.79 -2.12 0.41
C ASP A 190 -8.38 -2.26 0.99
N ILE A 191 -8.20 -1.88 2.25
CA ILE A 191 -6.90 -1.91 2.92
C ILE A 191 -6.92 -3.02 3.95
N TYR A 192 -6.00 -3.97 3.79
CA TYR A 192 -5.75 -5.05 4.72
C TYR A 192 -4.40 -4.85 5.40
N VAL A 193 -4.30 -5.27 6.65
CA VAL A 193 -3.05 -5.29 7.43
C VAL A 193 -2.83 -6.70 7.93
N LEU A 194 -1.65 -7.24 7.67
CA LEU A 194 -1.22 -8.53 8.18
C LEU A 194 -0.72 -8.38 9.63
N GLU A 195 -1.07 -9.30 10.52
CA GLU A 195 -0.54 -9.38 11.89
C GLU A 195 -0.22 -10.85 12.23
N PRO A 196 0.99 -11.18 12.73
CA PRO A 196 2.14 -10.29 12.90
C PRO A 196 2.71 -9.82 11.55
N TYR A 197 3.47 -8.71 11.59
CA TYR A 197 4.10 -8.16 10.38
C TYR A 197 5.18 -9.11 9.85
N LEU A 198 5.27 -9.20 8.52
CA LEU A 198 6.39 -9.87 7.83
C LEU A 198 7.53 -8.90 7.53
N ILE A 199 7.21 -7.61 7.52
CA ILE A 199 8.13 -6.54 7.19
C ILE A 199 8.19 -5.59 8.38
N ASP A 200 9.40 -5.36 8.88
CA ASP A 200 9.70 -4.28 9.81
C ASP A 200 10.61 -3.26 9.11
N TYR A 201 10.81 -2.10 9.73
CA TYR A 201 11.70 -1.07 9.21
C TYR A 201 12.95 -0.99 10.06
N LYS A 202 14.10 -0.86 9.40
CA LYS A 202 15.34 -0.59 10.10
C LYS A 202 15.29 0.85 10.60
N ARG A 203 15.30 1.05 11.92
CA ARG A 203 15.46 2.38 12.51
C ARG A 203 16.89 2.86 12.27
N ASP A 204 17.17 3.37 11.08
CA ASP A 204 18.38 4.14 10.87
C ASP A 204 18.24 5.46 11.64
N SER A 205 19.27 5.82 12.42
CA SER A 205 19.41 7.11 13.11
C SER A 205 19.34 8.33 12.16
N CYS A 206 19.30 8.07 10.85
CA CYS A 206 19.38 9.02 9.75
C CYS A 206 18.22 8.86 8.75
N SER A 207 17.03 8.43 9.16
CA SER A 207 15.84 8.70 8.36
C SER A 207 15.66 10.22 8.26
N VAL A 208 16.21 10.81 7.19
CA VAL A 208 16.15 12.26 6.91
C VAL A 208 14.68 12.73 6.82
N ILE A 209 13.76 11.79 6.59
CA ILE A 209 12.32 12.01 6.58
C ILE A 209 11.77 12.12 8.02
N ASP A 210 12.24 11.29 8.96
CA ASP A 210 11.71 11.21 10.32
C ASP A 210 12.27 12.32 11.24
N SER A 211 13.43 12.90 10.90
CA SER A 211 14.02 14.02 11.66
C SER A 211 13.29 15.35 11.43
N TYR A 212 12.49 15.49 10.36
CA TYR A 212 11.78 16.73 10.01
C TYR A 212 10.25 16.69 10.18
N SER A 213 9.61 15.53 10.39
CA SER A 213 8.13 15.44 10.35
C SER A 213 7.47 14.81 11.57
N LYS A 214 7.41 15.54 12.69
CA LYS A 214 6.22 15.44 13.56
C LYS A 214 5.08 16.24 12.93
N ARG A 215 4.52 15.76 11.82
CA ARG A 215 3.27 16.31 11.29
C ARG A 215 2.13 15.94 12.23
N THR A 216 1.65 16.92 12.97
CA THR A 216 0.37 16.82 13.69
C THR A 216 -0.74 17.00 12.67
N TYR A 217 -1.30 15.88 12.18
CA TYR A 217 -2.55 15.93 11.43
C TYR A 217 -3.65 16.45 12.35
N ASP A 218 -4.13 17.66 12.08
CA ASP A 218 -5.30 18.22 12.76
C ASP A 218 -6.53 17.46 12.24
N LEU A 219 -6.82 16.33 12.87
CA LEU A 219 -7.98 15.48 12.59
C LEU A 219 -9.25 16.25 12.99
N LYS A 220 -9.62 17.29 12.24
CA LYS A 220 -10.98 17.84 12.29
C LYS A 220 -11.92 16.72 11.90
N LYS A 221 -12.51 16.14 12.94
CA LYS A 221 -13.40 15.00 13.00
C LYS A 221 -14.65 15.27 12.16
N THR A 222 -14.54 15.21 10.84
CA THR A 222 -15.71 15.26 9.97
C THR A 222 -16.30 13.86 9.93
N ASP A 223 -17.43 13.73 10.61
CA ASP A 223 -18.22 12.51 10.85
C ASP A 223 -18.84 11.88 9.57
N ARG A 224 -18.30 12.20 8.39
CA ARG A 224 -18.70 11.60 7.11
C ARG A 224 -18.09 10.21 6.88
N SER A 225 -17.06 9.84 7.64
CA SER A 225 -16.44 8.51 7.54
C SER A 225 -17.42 7.38 7.87
N ILE A 226 -18.33 7.60 8.84
CA ILE A 226 -19.37 6.64 9.21
C ILE A 226 -20.30 6.36 8.02
N PHE A 227 -20.75 7.41 7.31
CA PHE A 227 -21.58 7.25 6.12
C PHE A 227 -20.87 6.44 5.03
N TYR A 228 -19.59 6.71 4.76
CA TYR A 228 -18.80 5.93 3.80
C TYR A 228 -18.57 4.49 4.25
N ILE A 229 -18.37 4.26 5.55
CA ILE A 229 -18.29 2.91 6.14
C ILE A 229 -19.60 2.15 5.94
N PHE A 230 -20.74 2.79 6.25
CA PHE A 230 -22.06 2.21 6.02
C PHE A 230 -22.30 1.95 4.54
N PHE A 231 -22.01 2.91 3.66
CA PHE A 231 -22.14 2.77 2.22
C PHE A 231 -21.30 1.61 1.67
N ARG A 232 -20.01 1.51 2.04
CA ARG A 232 -19.16 0.38 1.63
C ARG A 232 -19.60 -0.94 2.23
N ARG A 233 -20.08 -0.97 3.47
CA ARG A 233 -20.68 -2.17 4.08
C ARG A 233 -21.93 -2.59 3.32
N SER A 234 -22.83 -1.67 3.00
CA SER A 234 -24.05 -1.93 2.24
C SER A 234 -23.72 -2.46 0.85
N ILE A 235 -22.75 -1.88 0.14
CA ILE A 235 -22.27 -2.43 -1.15
C ILE A 235 -21.71 -3.84 -0.98
N SER A 236 -20.88 -4.08 0.05
CA SER A 236 -20.31 -5.40 0.32
C SER A 236 -21.39 -6.44 0.66
N LEU A 237 -22.42 -6.04 1.41
CA LEU A 237 -23.59 -6.86 1.73
C LEU A 237 -24.43 -7.13 0.49
N CYS A 238 -24.75 -6.11 -0.31
CA CYS A 238 -25.46 -6.26 -1.57
C CYS A 238 -24.71 -7.17 -2.55
N LYS A 239 -23.37 -7.06 -2.64
CA LYS A 239 -22.55 -7.99 -3.44
C LYS A 239 -22.64 -9.42 -2.92
N ARG A 240 -22.56 -9.64 -1.60
CA ARG A 240 -22.72 -10.98 -1.02
C ARG A 240 -24.11 -11.55 -1.27
N ILE A 241 -25.16 -10.75 -1.06
CA ILE A 241 -26.55 -11.13 -1.34
C ILE A 241 -26.72 -11.46 -2.82
N PHE A 242 -26.18 -10.62 -3.72
CA PHE A 242 -26.21 -10.87 -5.16
C PHE A 242 -25.52 -12.19 -5.53
N TRP A 243 -24.34 -12.48 -4.97
CA TRP A 243 -23.64 -13.75 -5.22
C TRP A 243 -24.40 -14.96 -4.66
N VAL A 244 -24.98 -14.85 -3.46
CA VAL A 244 -25.82 -15.91 -2.89
C VAL A 244 -27.07 -16.15 -3.74
N LEU A 245 -27.76 -15.08 -4.16
CA LEU A 245 -28.92 -15.17 -5.04
C LEU A 245 -28.54 -15.76 -6.40
N ARG A 246 -27.41 -15.34 -6.96
CA ARG A 246 -26.88 -15.89 -8.22
C ARG A 246 -26.62 -17.39 -8.08
N ASP A 247 -25.94 -17.82 -7.03
CA ASP A 247 -25.66 -19.24 -6.79
C ASP A 247 -26.93 -20.06 -6.50
N CYS A 248 -27.93 -19.47 -5.84
CA CYS A 248 -29.25 -20.10 -5.69
C CYS A 248 -29.97 -20.24 -7.04
N ILE A 249 -29.93 -19.21 -7.89
CA ILE A 249 -30.54 -19.24 -9.22
C ILE A 249 -29.87 -20.30 -10.11
N TYR A 250 -28.54 -20.41 -10.10
CA TYR A 250 -27.80 -21.45 -10.85
C TYR A 250 -28.00 -22.88 -10.31
N ARG A 251 -28.51 -23.06 -9.09
CA ARG A 251 -28.85 -24.38 -8.53
C ARG A 251 -30.30 -24.79 -8.76
N VAL A 252 -31.17 -23.83 -9.10
CA VAL A 252 -32.62 -24.04 -9.21
C VAL A 252 -33.10 -23.96 -10.66
N LEU A 253 -32.33 -23.34 -11.55
CA LEU A 253 -32.57 -23.41 -12.99
C LEU A 253 -31.82 -24.62 -13.59
N PRO A 254 -32.50 -25.50 -14.35
CA PRO A 254 -31.89 -26.66 -15.01
C PRO A 254 -30.92 -26.28 -16.13
#